data_AF-J9R1B7-F1
#
_entry.id   AF-J9R1B7-F1
#
_cell.length_a   1.000
_cell.length_b   1.000
_cell.length_c   1.000
_cell.angle_alpha   90.00
_cell.angle_beta   90.00
_cell.angle_gamma   90.00
#
_symmetry.space_group_name_H-M   'P 1'
#
loop_
_entity.id
_entity.type
_entity.pdbx_description
1 polymer ?
#
loop_
_entity_poly.entity_id
_entity_poly.type
_entity_poly.pdbx_seq_one_letter_code
_entity_poly.pdbx_strand_id
1 'polypeptide(L)' 'MSLQIRPRTEYRNGAYTPLNQGEQNAFLTHNRTRLSMNYSNKDLLKVKFSVQNINIWGQANQV' A
#
# COMPACT_ATOMS: atom_id res chain seq x y z
N MET A 1 -9.06 19.17 1.04
CA MET A 1 -8.78 17.91 1.75
C MET A 1 -8.95 16.75 0.77
N SER A 2 -8.19 15.66 0.89
CA SER A 2 -8.29 14.49 0.02
C SER A 2 -8.15 13.19 0.79
N LEU A 3 -9.01 12.21 0.49
CA LEU A 3 -8.91 10.84 0.96
C LEU A 3 -8.57 9.92 -0.22
N GLN A 4 -7.64 8.99 0.00
CA GLN A 4 -7.26 7.99 -0.99
C GLN A 4 -7.19 6.63 -0.34
N ILE A 5 -7.87 5.66 -0.96
CA ILE A 5 -7.77 4.24 -0.62
C ILE A 5 -7.31 3.53 -1.89
N ARG A 6 -6.22 2.77 -1.80
CA ARG A 6 -5.61 2.05 -2.93
C ARG A 6 -5.33 0.61 -2.50
N PRO A 7 -6.34 -0.27 -2.57
CA PRO A 7 -6.13 -1.70 -2.44
C PRO A 7 -5.53 -2.24 -3.74
N ARG A 8 -4.61 -3.19 -3.63
CA ARG A 8 -4.07 -3.96 -4.76
C ARG A 8 -3.95 -5.40 -4.36
N THR A 9 -4.58 -6.27 -5.13
CA THR A 9 -4.47 -7.71 -4.95
C THR A 9 -3.43 -8.25 -5.91
N GLU A 10 -2.54 -9.08 -5.41
CA GLU A 10 -1.45 -9.69 -6.15
C GLU A 10 -1.51 -11.21 -5.99
N TYR A 11 -1.45 -11.90 -7.13
CA TYR A 11 -1.22 -13.33 -7.20
C TYR A 11 0.24 -13.56 -7.58
N ARG A 12 0.95 -14.36 -6.79
CA ARG A 12 2.38 -14.61 -6.97
C ARG A 12 2.63 -16.10 -7.14
N ASN A 13 3.17 -16.46 -8.30
CA ASN A 13 3.72 -17.78 -8.58
C ASN A 13 5.25 -17.70 -8.45
N GLY A 14 5.72 -17.69 -7.20
CA GLY A 14 7.14 -17.47 -6.87
C GLY A 14 7.47 -16.01 -6.60
N ALA A 15 8.62 -15.78 -5.99
CA ALA A 15 9.05 -14.48 -5.49
C ALA A 15 10.55 -14.30 -5.76
N TYR A 16 10.91 -13.64 -6.86
CA TYR A 16 12.30 -13.49 -7.34
C TYR A 16 13.01 -14.81 -7.71
N THR A 17 12.52 -15.94 -7.24
CA THR A 17 12.90 -17.30 -7.62
C THR A 17 11.65 -18.11 -8.00
N PRO A 18 11.80 -19.20 -8.78
CA PRO A 18 10.74 -20.18 -8.98
C PRO A 18 10.26 -20.75 -7.64
N LEU A 19 8.99 -21.18 -7.58
CA LEU A 19 8.48 -21.95 -6.44
C LEU A 19 9.17 -23.31 -6.37
N ASN A 20 9.41 -23.78 -5.15
CA ASN A 20 9.83 -25.17 -4.96
C ASN A 20 8.68 -26.12 -5.32
N GLN A 21 9.02 -27.35 -5.71
CA GLN A 21 8.01 -28.35 -6.07
C GLN A 21 7.12 -28.66 -4.85
N GLY A 22 5.83 -28.38 -4.98
CA GLY A 22 4.84 -28.57 -3.91
C GLY A 22 4.52 -27.33 -3.08
N GLU A 23 5.20 -26.20 -3.29
CA GLU A 23 4.82 -24.93 -2.66
C GLU A 23 3.56 -24.33 -3.29
N GLN A 24 2.73 -23.71 -2.44
CA GLN A 24 1.52 -23.03 -2.88
C GLN A 24 1.82 -21.60 -3.34
N ASN A 25 1.07 -21.14 -4.35
CA ASN A 25 1.12 -19.75 -4.80
C ASN A 25 0.68 -18.81 -3.67
N ALA A 26 1.27 -17.61 -3.64
CA ALA A 26 0.92 -16.59 -2.66
C ALA A 26 -0.19 -15.68 -3.21
N PHE A 27 -1.11 -15.30 -2.33
CA PHE A 27 -2.17 -14.35 -2.63
C PHE A 27 -2.21 -13.28 -1.55
N LEU A 28 -2.02 -12.04 -1.96
CA LEU A 28 -1.80 -10.91 -1.07
C LEU A 28 -2.65 -9.73 -1.48
N THR A 29 -3.07 -8.93 -0.51
CA THR A 29 -3.69 -7.64 -0.74
C THR A 29 -2.92 -6.55 -0.01
N HIS A 30 -2.31 -5.66 -0.79
CA HIS A 30 -1.64 -4.46 -0.33
C HIS A 30 -2.65 -3.33 -0.22
N ASN A 31 -2.77 -2.73 0.96
CA ASN A 31 -3.69 -1.64 1.23
C ASN A 31 -2.92 -0.38 1.61
N ARG A 32 -3.18 0.71 0.88
CA ARG A 32 -2.70 2.05 1.25
C ARG A 32 -3.85 3.02 1.42
N THR A 33 -3.95 3.58 2.62
CA THR A 33 -4.88 4.66 2.94
C THR A 33 -4.09 5.94 3.19
N ARG A 34 -4.49 7.03 2.57
CA ARG A 34 -3.87 8.35 2.73
C ARG A 34 -4.92 9.42 2.93
N LEU A 35 -4.79 10.16 4.02
CA LEU A 35 -5.53 11.39 4.27
C LEU A 35 -4.57 12.56 4.06
N SER A 36 -5.00 13.59 3.33
CA SER A 36 -4.21 14.81 3.12
C SER A 36 -5.06 16.05 3.33
N MET A 37 -4.53 16.99 4.10
CA MET A 37 -5.13 18.29 4.37
C MET A 37 -4.17 19.38 3.89
N ASN A 38 -4.72 20.36 3.19
CA ASN A 38 -3.98 21.52 2.73
C ASN A 38 -4.65 22.75 3.33
N TYR A 39 -3.86 23.59 3.98
CA TYR A 39 -4.25 24.88 4.49
C TYR A 39 -3.47 25.96 3.74
N SER A 40 -4.15 27.01 3.28
CA SER A 40 -3.53 28.12 2.57
C SER A 40 -4.15 29.42 3.08
N ASN A 41 -3.31 30.33 3.58
CA ASN A 41 -3.69 31.70 3.87
C ASN A 41 -3.02 32.63 2.85
N LYS A 42 -3.76 32.93 1.76
CA LYS A 42 -3.29 33.73 0.61
C LYS A 42 -1.89 33.26 0.18
N ASP A 43 -0.95 34.20 0.03
CA ASP A 43 0.44 33.95 -0.32
C ASP A 43 1.39 33.98 0.89
N LEU A 44 0.84 34.11 2.10
CA LEU A 44 1.64 34.26 3.33
C LEU A 44 2.02 32.90 3.93
N LEU A 45 1.11 31.91 3.91
CA LEU A 45 1.36 30.60 4.51
C LEU A 45 0.62 29.48 3.79
N LYS A 46 1.36 28.43 3.42
CA LYS A 46 0.83 27.19 2.84
C LYS A 46 1.34 26.01 3.65
N VAL A 47 0.44 25.29 4.30
CA VAL A 47 0.74 24.09 5.10
C VAL A 47 0.06 22.90 4.47
N LYS A 48 0.81 21.80 4.30
CA LYS A 48 0.29 20.54 3.81
C LYS A 48 0.61 19.45 4.83
N PHE A 49 -0.42 18.77 5.30
CA PHE A 49 -0.29 17.67 6.24
C PHE A 49 -0.85 16.41 5.59
N SER A 50 -0.16 15.28 5.76
CA SER A 50 -0.63 14.01 5.24
C SER A 50 -0.23 12.85 6.13
N VAL A 51 -1.21 11.98 6.41
CA VAL A 51 -1.02 10.73 7.14
C VAL A 51 -1.25 9.58 6.16
N GLN A 52 -0.37 8.59 6.21
CA GLN A 52 -0.46 7.39 5.40
C GLN A 52 -0.36 6.14 6.28
N ASN A 53 -1.22 5.17 5.99
CA ASN A 53 -1.16 3.83 6.56
C ASN A 53 -0.99 2.81 5.43
N ILE A 54 -0.04 1.88 5.57
CA ILE A 54 0.28 0.82 4.59
C ILE A 54 0.21 -0.51 5.31
N ASN A 55 -0.57 -1.45 4.78
CA ASN A 55 -0.74 -2.79 5.37
C ASN A 55 -0.81 -3.85 4.27
N ILE A 56 -0.51 -5.09 4.63
CA ILE A 56 -0.58 -6.25 3.73
C ILE A 56 -1.37 -7.35 4.44
N TRP A 57 -2.25 -8.01 3.71
CA TRP A 57 -3.09 -9.10 4.19
C TRP A 57 -2.95 -10.29 3.24
N GLY A 58 -2.90 -11.52 3.77
CA GLY A 58 -2.85 -12.75 2.96
C GLY A 58 -1.63 -13.62 3.23
N GLN A 59 -1.47 -14.67 2.42
CA GLN A 59 -0.37 -15.62 2.56
C GLN A 59 0.90 -15.08 1.89
N ALA A 60 1.91 -14.76 2.70
CA ALA A 60 3.29 -14.62 2.23
C ALA A 60 4.28 -15.00 3.32
N ASN A 61 5.20 -15.89 2.96
CA ASN A 61 6.54 -15.82 3.52
C ASN A 61 7.18 -14.56 2.92
N GLN A 62 7.49 -13.56 3.75
CA GLN A 62 8.33 -12.44 3.32
C GLN A 62 9.76 -12.99 3.33
N VAL A 63 10.32 -13.13 2.13
CA VAL A 63 11.67 -13.65 1.78
C VAL A 63 12.54 -14.05 2.97
#